data_AF-A0A4Q0ZD13-F1
#
_entry.id   AF-A0A4Q0ZD13-F1
#
_cell.length_a   1.000
_cell.length_b   1.000
_cell.length_c   1.000
_cell.angle_alpha   90.00
_cell.angle_beta   90.00
_cell.angle_gamma   90.00
#
_symmetry.space_group_name_H-M   'P 1'
#
loop_
_entity.id
_entity.type
_entity.pdbx_description
1 polymer ?
#
loop_
_entity_poly.entity_id
_entity_poly.type
_entity_poly.pdbx_seq_one_letter_code
_entity_poly.pdbx_strand_id
1 'polypeptide(L)'
;MDKKTEEVIKEVIEDILELRKKKLRTDIYDDTSFFYPNEESQRERKERIKYRQKRTMKEFDIPLVKLNNILKKEEQYAEVIEIEKQMKKLQSKKYINVKEFTEIYGLSSDWQKNRRATIRNRLPFIQTVNNGKITYCVEELKIWFENNNIRK
;
A
#
# COMPACT_ATOMS: atom_id res chain seq x y z
N MET A 1 12.99 -21.97 -20.45
CA MET A 1 11.67 -22.55 -20.16
C MET A 1 11.17 -23.17 -21.44
N ASP A 2 10.70 -24.41 -21.40
CA ASP A 2 10.08 -25.02 -22.58
C ASP A 2 8.71 -24.38 -22.83
N LYS A 3 8.28 -24.42 -24.10
CA LYS A 3 7.05 -23.76 -24.55
C LYS A 3 5.81 -24.26 -23.83
N LYS A 4 5.76 -25.54 -23.49
CA LYS A 4 4.63 -26.16 -22.78
C LYS A 4 4.51 -25.62 -21.35
N THR A 5 5.63 -25.52 -20.63
CA THR A 5 5.63 -24.91 -19.29
C THR A 5 5.19 -23.45 -19.33
N GLU A 6 5.61 -22.70 -20.35
CA GLU A 6 5.22 -21.30 -20.52
C GLU A 6 3.72 -21.12 -20.80
N GLU A 7 3.14 -21.95 -21.66
CA GLU A 7 1.70 -22.00 -21.94
C GLU A 7 0.88 -22.33 -20.67
N VAL A 8 1.34 -23.30 -19.88
CA VAL A 8 0.68 -23.64 -18.60
C VAL A 8 0.74 -22.48 -17.61
N ILE A 9 1.86 -21.76 -17.52
CA ILE A 9 1.95 -20.58 -16.64
C ILE A 9 0.98 -19.49 -17.08
N LYS A 10 0.84 -19.25 -18.40
CA LYS A 10 -0.11 -18.28 -18.96
C LYS A 10 -1.56 -18.64 -18.61
N GLU A 11 -1.95 -19.90 -18.81
CA GLU A 11 -3.27 -20.43 -18.44
C GLU A 11 -3.55 -20.23 -16.94
N VAL A 12 -2.60 -20.59 -16.08
CA VAL A 12 -2.74 -20.40 -14.62
C VAL A 12 -2.86 -18.92 -14.24
N ILE A 13 -2.13 -18.02 -14.89
CA ILE A 13 -2.24 -16.57 -14.65
C ILE A 13 -3.66 -16.09 -15.01
N GLU A 14 -4.21 -16.54 -16.13
CA GLU A 14 -5.55 -16.19 -16.58
C GLU A 14 -6.64 -16.66 -15.60
N ASP A 15 -6.55 -17.92 -15.16
CA ASP A 15 -7.45 -18.48 -14.14
C ASP A 15 -7.43 -17.66 -12.84
N ILE A 16 -6.22 -17.33 -12.35
CA ILE A 16 -6.07 -16.57 -11.11
C ILE A 16 -6.62 -15.14 -11.29
N LEU A 17 -6.44 -14.52 -12.47
CA LEU A 17 -7.03 -13.21 -12.78
C LEU A 17 -8.55 -13.24 -12.79
N GLU A 18 -9.16 -14.29 -13.35
CA GLU A 18 -10.62 -14.43 -13.35
C GLU A 18 -11.17 -14.61 -11.94
N LEU A 19 -10.55 -15.49 -11.14
CA LEU A 19 -10.94 -15.70 -9.74
C LEU A 19 -10.80 -14.41 -8.92
N ARG A 20 -9.73 -13.65 -9.14
CA ARG A 20 -9.50 -12.35 -8.51
C ARG A 20 -10.61 -11.36 -8.88
N LYS A 21 -10.98 -11.25 -10.15
CA LYS A 21 -12.06 -10.36 -10.63
C LYS A 21 -13.40 -10.72 -9.99
N LYS A 22 -13.73 -12.01 -9.93
CA LYS A 22 -14.93 -12.52 -9.27
C LYS A 22 -14.95 -12.15 -7.79
N LYS A 23 -13.81 -12.33 -7.10
CA LYS A 23 -13.67 -12.00 -5.67
C LYS A 23 -13.83 -10.51 -5.38
N LEU A 24 -13.25 -9.64 -6.22
CA LEU A 24 -13.40 -8.19 -6.08
C LEU A 24 -14.85 -7.74 -6.27
N ARG A 25 -15.58 -8.33 -7.23
CA ARG A 25 -17.01 -8.04 -7.41
C ARG A 25 -17.84 -8.41 -6.19
N THR A 26 -17.61 -9.59 -5.61
CA THR A 26 -18.32 -10.01 -4.38
C THR A 26 -18.02 -9.07 -3.21
N ASP A 27 -16.76 -8.68 -3.05
CA ASP A 27 -16.36 -7.80 -1.95
C ASP A 27 -16.95 -6.37 -2.11
N ILE A 28 -17.07 -5.86 -3.35
CA ILE A 28 -17.73 -4.57 -3.61
C ILE A 28 -19.21 -4.63 -3.27
N TYR A 29 -19.92 -5.66 -3.72
CA TYR A 29 -21.35 -5.83 -3.45
C TYR A 29 -21.62 -5.86 -1.93
N ASP A 30 -20.82 -6.64 -1.20
CA ASP A 30 -20.89 -6.73 0.25
C ASP A 30 -20.58 -5.41 0.96
N ASP A 31 -19.77 -4.51 0.40
CA ASP A 31 -19.49 -3.21 1.03
C ASP A 31 -20.57 -2.16 0.71
N THR A 32 -21.26 -2.28 -0.42
CA THR A 32 -22.33 -1.36 -0.84
C THR A 32 -23.70 -1.69 -0.24
N SER A 33 -23.89 -2.93 0.24
CA SER A 33 -25.16 -3.39 0.83
C SER A 33 -25.36 -2.96 2.28
N PHE A 34 -24.32 -2.50 2.96
CA PHE A 34 -24.39 -2.05 4.36
C PHE A 34 -24.51 -0.53 4.47
N PHE A 35 -25.47 -0.09 5.28
CA PHE A 35 -25.60 1.30 5.67
C PHE A 35 -24.73 1.58 6.91
N TYR A 36 -23.88 2.60 6.82
CA TYR A 36 -22.93 2.99 7.89
C TYR A 36 -23.25 4.41 8.39
N PRO A 37 -24.24 4.55 9.29
CA PRO A 37 -24.83 5.85 9.64
C PRO A 37 -23.94 6.75 10.50
N ASN A 38 -22.94 6.18 11.20
CA ASN A 38 -22.19 6.88 12.23
C ASN A 38 -20.67 6.65 12.11
N GLU A 39 -19.86 7.44 12.81
CA GLU A 39 -18.40 7.37 12.73
C GLU A 39 -17.83 5.99 13.09
N GLU A 40 -18.41 5.31 14.07
CA GLU A 40 -17.97 3.98 14.51
C GLU A 40 -18.16 2.94 13.40
N SER A 41 -19.36 2.89 12.82
CA SER A 41 -19.69 2.04 11.69
C SER A 41 -18.83 2.34 10.45
N GLN A 42 -18.45 3.60 10.24
CA GLN A 42 -17.52 4.02 9.19
C GLN A 42 -16.08 3.57 9.46
N ARG A 43 -15.63 3.57 10.73
CA ARG A 43 -14.31 3.02 11.10
C ARG A 43 -14.26 1.52 10.86
N GLU A 44 -15.26 0.77 11.31
CA GLU A 44 -15.35 -0.66 11.07
C GLU A 44 -15.35 -0.99 9.57
N ARG A 45 -16.07 -0.21 8.76
CA ARG A 45 -16.06 -0.35 7.30
C ARG A 45 -14.64 -0.22 6.74
N LYS A 46 -13.89 0.81 7.16
CA LYS A 46 -12.49 0.99 6.74
C LYS A 46 -11.61 -0.19 7.14
N GLU A 47 -11.79 -0.74 8.34
CA GLU A 47 -11.04 -1.92 8.80
C GLU A 47 -11.38 -3.17 7.99
N ARG A 48 -12.67 -3.41 7.70
CA ARG A 48 -13.13 -4.50 6.83
C ARG A 48 -12.52 -4.41 5.43
N ILE A 49 -12.56 -3.23 4.81
CA ILE A 49 -11.94 -2.98 3.50
C ILE A 49 -10.44 -3.30 3.54
N LYS A 50 -9.73 -2.81 4.57
CA LYS A 50 -8.29 -3.06 4.73
C LYS A 50 -7.98 -4.56 4.90
N TYR A 51 -8.79 -5.27 5.67
CA TYR A 51 -8.66 -6.72 5.85
C TYR A 51 -8.86 -7.47 4.52
N ARG A 52 -9.90 -7.13 3.76
CA ARG A 52 -10.19 -7.72 2.44
C ARG A 52 -9.06 -7.46 1.45
N GLN A 53 -8.57 -6.22 1.36
CA GLN A 53 -7.41 -5.88 0.52
C GLN A 53 -6.17 -6.72 0.86
N LYS A 54 -5.86 -6.87 2.15
CA LYS A 54 -4.72 -7.70 2.60
C LYS A 54 -4.89 -9.17 2.21
N ARG A 55 -6.11 -9.68 2.29
CA ARG A 55 -6.46 -11.05 1.90
C ARG A 55 -6.31 -11.24 0.39
N THR A 56 -6.90 -10.37 -0.43
CA THR A 56 -6.77 -10.40 -1.90
C THR A 56 -5.31 -10.34 -2.34
N MET A 57 -4.51 -9.49 -1.69
CA MET A 57 -3.08 -9.39 -1.99
C MET A 57 -2.34 -10.70 -1.72
N LYS A 58 -2.69 -11.41 -0.64
CA LYS A 58 -2.07 -12.67 -0.26
C LYS A 58 -2.52 -13.83 -1.16
N GLU A 59 -3.81 -13.91 -1.45
CA GLU A 59 -4.43 -15.01 -2.19
C GLU A 59 -4.18 -14.92 -3.70
N PHE A 60 -4.15 -13.72 -4.27
CA PHE A 60 -4.11 -13.52 -5.73
C PHE A 60 -2.90 -12.70 -6.17
N ASP A 61 -2.72 -11.47 -5.64
CA ASP A 61 -1.75 -10.53 -6.21
C ASP A 61 -0.31 -11.04 -6.10
N ILE A 62 0.09 -11.62 -4.96
CA ILE A 62 1.44 -12.17 -4.77
C ILE A 62 1.72 -13.35 -5.72
N PRO A 63 0.86 -14.39 -5.80
CA PRO A 63 1.03 -15.45 -6.80
C PRO A 63 1.10 -14.94 -8.24
N LEU A 64 0.20 -14.02 -8.64
CA LEU A 64 0.19 -13.44 -9.98
C LEU A 64 1.52 -12.79 -10.33
N VAL A 65 2.02 -11.92 -9.45
CA VAL A 65 3.30 -11.22 -9.67
C VAL A 65 4.46 -12.23 -9.77
N LYS A 66 4.48 -13.26 -8.91
CA LYS A 66 5.52 -14.29 -8.96
C LYS A 66 5.51 -15.04 -10.29
N LEU A 67 4.34 -15.50 -10.74
CA LEU A 67 4.20 -16.23 -11.99
C LEU A 67 4.53 -15.36 -13.20
N ASN A 68 4.04 -14.13 -13.23
CA ASN A 68 4.31 -13.19 -14.31
C ASN A 68 5.80 -12.83 -14.42
N ASN A 69 6.53 -12.79 -13.29
CA ASN A 69 7.98 -12.57 -13.28
C ASN A 69 8.81 -13.75 -13.81
N ILE A 70 8.21 -14.93 -13.95
CA ILE A 70 8.86 -16.11 -14.56
C ILE A 70 8.81 -16.01 -16.09
N LEU A 71 7.78 -15.34 -16.65
CA LEU A 71 7.64 -15.10 -18.08
C LEU A 71 8.68 -14.10 -18.59
N LYS A 72 8.96 -14.17 -19.90
CA LYS A 72 9.77 -13.16 -20.57
C LYS A 72 9.04 -11.82 -20.56
N LYS A 73 9.80 -10.73 -20.56
CA LYS A 73 9.28 -9.37 -20.40
C LYS A 73 8.24 -9.00 -21.45
N GLU A 74 8.38 -9.50 -22.67
CA GLU A 74 7.46 -9.23 -23.79
C GLU A 74 6.11 -9.95 -23.63
N GLU A 75 6.07 -10.99 -22.79
CA GLU A 75 4.92 -11.88 -22.59
C GLU A 75 4.25 -11.66 -21.24
N GLN A 76 4.75 -10.70 -20.46
CA GLN A 76 4.16 -10.33 -19.19
C GLN A 76 2.80 -9.66 -19.38
N TYR A 77 1.86 -10.05 -18.53
CA TYR A 77 0.52 -9.48 -18.52
C TYR A 77 0.56 -8.05 -17.99
N ALA A 78 0.11 -7.10 -18.80
CA ALA A 78 0.03 -5.69 -18.43
C ALA A 78 -0.83 -5.46 -17.17
N GLU A 79 -1.91 -6.22 -17.01
CA GLU A 79 -2.77 -6.18 -15.82
C GLU A 79 -1.98 -6.56 -14.56
N VAL A 80 -1.14 -7.60 -14.62
CA VAL A 80 -0.33 -8.06 -13.48
C VAL A 80 0.79 -7.06 -13.17
N ILE A 81 1.37 -6.42 -14.19
CA ILE A 81 2.34 -5.33 -14.01
C ILE A 81 1.68 -4.16 -13.25
N GLU A 82 0.43 -3.81 -13.58
CA GLU A 82 -0.27 -2.74 -12.86
C GLU A 82 -0.61 -3.15 -11.42
N ILE A 83 -1.00 -4.40 -11.19
CA ILE A 83 -1.17 -4.96 -9.83
C ILE A 83 0.15 -4.82 -9.05
N GLU A 84 1.29 -5.19 -9.64
CA GLU A 84 2.60 -5.05 -9.00
C GLU A 84 2.92 -3.60 -8.65
N LYS A 85 2.64 -2.65 -9.56
CA LYS A 85 2.80 -1.22 -9.30
C LYS A 85 1.91 -0.75 -8.14
N GLN A 86 0.66 -1.20 -8.08
CA GLN A 86 -0.25 -0.87 -6.98
C GLN A 86 0.21 -1.47 -5.65
N MET A 87 0.69 -2.72 -5.65
CA MET A 87 1.31 -3.35 -4.48
C MET A 87 2.55 -2.56 -4.03
N LYS A 88 3.42 -2.17 -4.96
CA LYS A 88 4.59 -1.34 -4.67
C LYS A 88 4.17 0.03 -4.13
N LYS A 89 3.13 0.66 -4.65
CA LYS A 89 2.55 1.90 -4.09
C LYS A 89 2.08 1.69 -2.64
N LEU A 90 1.34 0.62 -2.37
CA LEU A 90 0.86 0.28 -1.02
C LEU A 90 2.00 -0.05 -0.06
N GLN A 91 3.03 -0.77 -0.52
CA GLN A 91 4.24 -1.07 0.27
C GLN A 91 5.15 0.16 0.42
N SER A 92 5.11 1.10 -0.54
CA SER A 92 5.81 2.39 -0.48
C SER A 92 5.15 3.41 0.45
N LYS A 93 3.97 3.09 1.02
CA LYS A 93 3.46 3.71 2.27
C LYS A 93 4.28 3.27 3.49
N LYS A 94 5.55 2.93 3.25
CA LYS A 94 6.52 2.36 4.16
C LYS A 94 6.75 3.40 5.25
N TYR A 95 6.34 3.06 6.47
CA TYR A 95 6.70 3.88 7.60
C TYR A 95 8.22 3.94 7.68
N ILE A 96 8.76 5.14 7.69
CA ILE A 96 10.20 5.34 7.85
C ILE A 96 10.48 5.75 9.29
N ASN A 97 11.61 5.31 9.83
CA ASN A 97 12.09 5.74 11.13
C ASN A 97 12.85 7.08 11.03
N VAL A 98 13.24 7.65 12.17
CA VAL A 98 13.96 8.95 12.24
C VAL A 98 15.25 8.95 11.40
N LYS A 99 15.99 7.85 11.37
CA LYS A 99 17.24 7.73 10.61
C LYS A 99 16.97 7.71 9.11
N GLU A 100 16.03 6.87 8.68
CA GLU A 100 15.58 6.79 7.27
C GLU A 100 14.98 8.13 6.81
N PHE A 101 14.27 8.86 7.67
CA PHE A 101 13.81 10.22 7.37
C PHE A 101 14.96 11.16 7.06
N THR A 102 16.00 11.17 7.91
CA THR A 102 17.17 12.01 7.71
C THR A 102 17.87 11.68 6.39
N GLU A 103 18.02 10.40 6.07
CA GLU A 103 18.64 9.94 4.82
C GLU A 103 17.83 10.34 3.57
N ILE A 104 16.49 10.26 3.63
CA ILE A 104 15.61 10.52 2.48
C ILE A 104 15.37 12.03 2.24
N TYR A 105 15.29 12.82 3.32
CA TYR A 105 14.89 14.22 3.27
C TYR A 105 16.02 15.20 3.60
N GLY A 106 17.17 14.74 4.08
CA GLY A 106 18.32 15.59 4.44
C GLY A 106 18.08 16.47 5.68
N LEU A 107 17.02 16.19 6.44
CA LEU A 107 16.58 16.99 7.58
C LEU A 107 16.96 16.28 8.88
N SER A 108 17.73 16.97 9.73
CA SER A 108 18.31 16.40 10.94
C SER A 108 17.26 15.91 11.95
N SER A 109 17.67 15.01 12.85
CA SER A 109 16.83 14.55 13.95
C SER A 109 16.34 15.69 14.86
N ASP A 110 17.16 16.72 15.04
CA ASP A 110 16.80 17.90 15.84
C ASP A 110 15.76 18.76 15.13
N TRP A 111 15.91 18.96 13.82
CA TRP A 111 14.89 19.62 13.01
C TRP A 111 13.55 18.89 13.13
N GLN A 112 13.59 17.55 13.00
CA GLN A 112 12.40 16.71 13.14
C GLN A 112 11.77 16.84 14.53
N LYS A 113 12.58 16.81 15.60
CA LYS A 113 12.12 16.98 16.99
C LYS A 113 11.44 18.32 17.21
N ASN A 114 12.07 19.40 16.75
CA ASN A 114 11.54 20.75 16.88
C ASN A 114 10.20 20.91 16.14
N ARG A 115 10.09 20.33 14.93
CA ARG A 115 8.84 20.35 14.16
C ARG A 115 7.74 19.45 14.72
N ARG A 116 8.08 18.35 15.39
CA ARG A 116 7.10 17.57 16.17
C ARG A 116 6.68 18.26 17.47
N ALA A 117 7.44 19.24 17.97
CA ALA A 117 7.07 20.00 19.18
C ALA A 117 6.23 21.25 18.87
N THR A 118 6.11 21.64 17.59
CA THR A 118 5.35 22.83 17.20
C THR A 118 3.84 22.58 17.33
N ILE A 119 3.11 23.56 17.88
CA ILE A 119 1.64 23.50 18.06
C ILE A 119 0.89 23.65 16.73
N ARG A 120 1.36 24.54 15.86
CA ARG A 120 0.81 24.78 14.52
C ARG A 120 1.66 24.08 13.46
N ASN A 121 1.01 23.46 12.49
CA ASN A 121 1.66 22.72 11.39
C ASN A 121 2.68 21.70 11.90
N ARG A 122 2.28 20.87 12.86
CA ARG A 122 3.13 19.83 13.43
C ARG A 122 3.54 18.82 12.36
N LEU A 123 4.82 18.40 12.37
CA LEU A 123 5.27 17.28 11.53
C LEU A 123 4.49 16.01 11.92
N PRO A 124 3.76 15.36 11.01
CA PRO A 124 2.98 14.17 11.34
C PRO A 124 3.93 13.02 11.68
N PHE A 125 3.66 12.33 12.77
CA PHE A 125 4.46 11.20 13.25
C PHE A 125 3.57 10.25 14.04
N ILE A 126 4.03 9.01 14.16
CA ILE A 126 3.37 7.96 14.91
C ILE A 126 4.29 7.53 16.04
N GLN A 127 3.71 7.43 17.23
CA GLN A 127 4.35 6.93 18.44
C GLN A 127 3.27 6.21 19.26
N THR A 128 3.42 4.90 19.45
CA THR A 128 2.39 4.05 20.09
C THR A 128 2.42 4.10 21.62
N VAL A 129 3.55 4.46 22.23
CA VAL A 129 3.74 4.57 23.68
C VAL A 129 4.55 5.82 24.01
N ASN A 130 4.34 6.41 25.19
CA ASN A 130 5.18 7.52 25.65
C ASN A 130 6.66 7.10 25.66
N ASN A 131 7.52 7.92 25.04
CA ASN A 131 8.94 7.63 24.78
C ASN A 131 9.21 6.42 23.85
N GLY A 132 8.20 5.91 23.15
CA GLY A 132 8.33 4.85 22.15
C GLY A 132 9.00 5.29 20.85
N LYS A 133 9.29 4.31 19.99
CA LYS A 133 9.90 4.54 18.67
C LYS A 133 9.01 5.42 17.79
N ILE A 134 9.62 6.43 17.18
CA ILE A 134 8.96 7.35 16.26
C ILE A 134 9.08 6.81 14.83
N THR A 135 7.94 6.75 14.15
CA THR A 135 7.86 6.43 12.73
C THR A 135 7.03 7.46 11.99
N TYR A 136 7.21 7.51 10.67
CA TYR A 136 6.59 8.47 9.79
C TYR A 136 5.92 7.78 8.63
N CYS A 137 4.66 8.09 8.37
CA CYS A 137 4.03 7.72 7.12
C CYS A 137 4.59 8.59 6.00
N VAL A 138 5.27 8.00 5.02
CA VAL A 138 5.87 8.73 3.89
C VAL A 138 4.84 9.54 3.10
N GLU A 139 3.60 9.04 2.99
CA GLU A 139 2.51 9.73 2.29
C GLU A 139 2.05 10.99 3.03
N GLU A 140 1.85 10.91 4.35
CA GLU A 140 1.50 12.07 5.18
C GLU A 140 2.60 13.13 5.17
N LEU A 141 3.87 12.69 5.15
CA LEU A 141 4.99 13.61 5.03
C LEU A 141 4.98 14.38 3.71
N LYS A 142 4.70 13.72 2.58
CA LYS A 142 4.64 14.38 1.27
C LYS A 142 3.57 15.47 1.25
N ILE A 143 2.34 15.12 1.65
CA ILE A 143 1.22 16.05 1.76
C ILE A 143 1.58 17.22 2.68
N TRP A 144 2.21 16.93 3.82
CA TRP A 144 2.62 17.96 4.77
C TRP A 144 3.70 18.89 4.21
N PHE A 145 4.71 18.36 3.49
CA PHE A 145 5.74 19.17 2.84
C PHE A 145 5.15 20.09 1.77
N GLU A 146 4.24 19.57 0.94
CA GLU A 146 3.50 20.34 -0.08
C GLU A 146 2.72 21.49 0.55
N ASN A 147 1.95 21.22 1.60
CA ASN A 147 1.13 22.21 2.29
C ASN A 147 1.93 23.29 3.04
N ASN A 148 3.17 22.98 3.43
CA ASN A 148 4.03 23.91 4.17
C ASN A 148 5.08 24.61 3.29
N ASN A 149 4.98 24.47 1.95
CA ASN A 149 5.94 25.04 0.99
C ASN A 149 7.41 24.74 1.31
N ILE A 150 7.67 23.60 1.94
CA ILE A 150 9.05 23.17 2.20
C ILE A 150 9.53 22.56 0.88
N ARG A 151 10.13 23.40 0.05
CA ARG A 151 10.79 22.98 -1.19
C ARG A 151 11.98 22.09 -0.83
N LYS A 152 12.06 20.95 -1.49
CA LYS A 152 13.33 20.21 -1.67
C LYS A 152 14.20 20.96 -2.67
#